data_AF-A0AAD1HZG7-F1
#
_entry.id   AF-A0AAD1HZG7-F1
#
_cell.length_a   1.000
_cell.length_b   1.000
_cell.length_c   1.000
_cell.angle_alpha   90.00
_cell.angle_beta   90.00
_cell.angle_gamma   90.00
#
_symmetry.space_group_name_H-M   'P 1'
#
loop_
_entity.id
_entity.type
_entity.pdbx_description
1 polymer ?
#
loop_
_entity_poly.entity_id
_entity_poly.type
_entity_poly.pdbx_seq_one_letter_code
_entity_poly.pdbx_strand_id
1 'polypeptide(L)'
;MTAARDIADPDPAAAVDALVAEIAPGVRPPAVRRCDAIMVTGPWLAGVSAVASALADRLPQWRVVEATDLMPGEVPSAVVFVVSAAAALTDSDCALLDAAAAHTDVVIGVVSKIDVHRQWREMQEAARETLADYAPRYRDVAWVGAAAAPERGDPRVDGLVAELAELLGDGAVERRNRLRSWEFQLRTDADRIDRDARAEGRRARVALLQEQRDEVVRQRRITKSERTIALRSRIAQARVQLAHFARKRCASVRGELAEDAAGMTRRRLPEFEAYVRDRLQEVVAEVDQGVAEHLADVAQELGLSGDTAAAPSTPPAPQSEPGAPALASRRLETQLMTLLGAGFGMGVALTLSRLFAHLAPGLTVAGAVLCVAVGVAVTVWVVHIRGLLRDRAVLDRWVGDAAAALRSALQEQVALRVVAAESALTAELAERNEIEAARAADRIAALDRELREHAAASARAAAVRDRQLPTLQRALAAVRSELGSSASLDGGEATLGLPDQPSSSVSLDGGEATLGLLPDQLDESGPEETTRAAAD
;
A
#
# COMPACT_ATOMS: atom_id res chain seq x y z
N MET A 1 -17.00 -0.85 90.25
CA MET A 1 -18.01 -1.05 89.19
C MET A 1 -17.35 -0.67 87.88
N THR A 2 -16.75 -1.66 87.24
CA THR A 2 -15.84 -1.54 86.11
C THR A 2 -16.60 -2.08 84.90
N ALA A 3 -17.06 -1.19 84.02
CA ALA A 3 -17.63 -1.58 82.74
C ALA A 3 -16.47 -1.66 81.73
N ALA A 4 -16.02 -2.89 81.47
CA ALA A 4 -15.11 -3.18 80.37
C ALA A 4 -15.82 -2.85 79.06
N ARG A 5 -15.24 -1.93 78.29
CA ARG A 5 -15.58 -1.73 76.88
C ARG A 5 -15.06 -2.93 76.11
N ASP A 6 -15.99 -3.70 75.56
CA ASP A 6 -15.74 -4.68 74.50
C ASP A 6 -15.25 -3.89 73.28
N ILE A 7 -13.93 -3.88 73.06
CA ILE A 7 -13.34 -3.41 71.80
C ILE A 7 -13.52 -4.59 70.86
N ALA A 8 -14.57 -4.56 70.05
CA ALA A 8 -14.76 -5.52 68.97
C ALA A 8 -13.50 -5.51 68.08
N ASP A 9 -12.89 -6.68 67.92
CA ASP A 9 -11.76 -6.92 67.03
C ASP A 9 -12.11 -6.36 65.63
N PRO A 10 -11.27 -5.54 64.99
CA PRO A 10 -11.57 -5.00 63.67
C PRO A 10 -11.88 -6.14 62.68
N ASP A 11 -12.97 -5.98 61.93
CA ASP A 11 -13.34 -6.88 60.83
C ASP A 11 -12.09 -7.22 59.99
N PRO A 12 -11.68 -8.50 59.91
CA PRO A 12 -10.45 -8.92 59.24
C PRO A 12 -10.44 -8.53 57.77
N ALA A 13 -11.60 -8.43 57.12
CA ALA A 13 -11.70 -7.95 55.75
C ALA A 13 -11.45 -6.44 55.65
N ALA A 14 -11.96 -5.66 56.61
CA ALA A 14 -11.75 -4.21 56.67
C ALA A 14 -10.28 -3.84 56.93
N ALA A 15 -9.56 -4.64 57.73
CA ALA A 15 -8.13 -4.46 57.95
C ALA A 15 -7.30 -4.62 56.66
N VAL A 16 -7.64 -5.61 55.83
CA VAL A 16 -6.99 -5.82 54.51
C VAL A 16 -7.33 -4.67 53.56
N ASP A 17 -8.57 -4.20 53.56
CA ASP A 17 -8.98 -3.06 52.75
C ASP A 17 -8.20 -1.79 53.14
N ALA A 18 -7.99 -1.56 54.43
CA ALA A 18 -7.19 -0.43 54.94
C ALA A 18 -5.72 -0.54 54.49
N LEU A 19 -5.11 -1.72 54.57
CA LEU A 19 -3.75 -1.98 54.10
C LEU A 19 -3.58 -1.59 52.61
N VAL A 20 -4.49 -2.04 51.75
CA VAL A 20 -4.39 -1.74 50.32
C VAL A 20 -4.70 -0.27 50.05
N ALA A 21 -5.66 0.32 50.76
CA ALA A 21 -5.99 1.75 50.63
C ALA A 21 -4.82 2.67 51.04
N GLU A 22 -3.99 2.27 52.01
CA GLU A 22 -2.80 3.03 52.40
C GLU A 22 -1.76 3.07 51.26
N ILE A 23 -1.54 1.93 50.59
CA ILE A 23 -0.55 1.82 49.51
C ILE A 23 -1.10 2.40 48.19
N ALA A 24 -2.39 2.22 47.93
CA ALA A 24 -3.07 2.53 46.67
C ALA A 24 -4.44 3.21 46.91
N PRO A 25 -4.47 4.46 47.41
CA PRO A 25 -5.69 5.14 47.87
C PRO A 25 -6.75 5.40 46.77
N GLY A 26 -6.38 5.26 45.50
CA GLY A 26 -7.30 5.41 44.37
C GLY A 26 -8.00 4.12 43.93
N VAL A 27 -7.66 2.97 44.52
CA VAL A 27 -8.20 1.66 44.14
C VAL A 27 -9.37 1.31 45.04
N ARG A 28 -10.51 0.93 44.44
CA ARG A 28 -11.69 0.54 45.18
C ARG A 28 -11.59 -0.93 45.64
N PRO A 29 -12.17 -1.27 46.80
CA PRO A 29 -12.20 -2.65 47.28
C PRO A 29 -12.90 -3.61 46.31
N PRO A 30 -12.54 -4.91 46.34
CA PRO A 30 -13.21 -5.94 45.55
C PRO A 30 -14.71 -5.95 45.78
N ALA A 31 -15.46 -5.77 44.69
CA ALA A 31 -16.92 -5.76 44.67
C ALA A 31 -17.54 -7.17 44.68
N VAL A 32 -16.72 -8.20 44.89
CA VAL A 32 -17.21 -9.58 45.00
C VAL A 32 -17.98 -9.78 46.30
N ARG A 33 -19.09 -10.50 46.22
CA ARG A 33 -19.92 -10.86 47.36
C ARG A 33 -19.52 -12.24 47.84
N ARG A 34 -18.88 -12.32 49.00
CA ARG A 34 -18.62 -13.60 49.64
C ARG A 34 -19.94 -14.20 50.15
N CYS A 35 -20.12 -15.48 49.89
CA CYS A 35 -21.27 -16.24 50.36
C CYS A 35 -20.76 -17.37 51.26
N ASP A 36 -21.56 -17.74 52.27
CA ASP A 36 -21.32 -18.90 53.15
C ASP A 36 -21.58 -20.20 52.38
N ALA A 37 -20.78 -20.41 51.34
CA ALA A 37 -20.92 -21.47 50.37
C ALA A 37 -19.60 -22.20 50.16
N ILE A 38 -19.69 -23.50 50.00
CA ILE A 38 -18.59 -24.38 49.62
C ILE A 38 -18.80 -24.72 48.15
N MET A 39 -17.85 -24.32 47.30
CA MET A 39 -17.92 -24.62 45.88
C MET A 39 -17.22 -25.95 45.61
N VAL A 40 -17.90 -26.86 44.92
CA VAL A 40 -17.32 -28.11 44.43
C VAL A 40 -17.09 -27.99 42.93
N THR A 41 -15.86 -28.26 42.48
CA THR A 41 -15.48 -28.16 41.06
C THR A 41 -14.45 -29.23 40.71
N GLY A 42 -14.28 -29.52 39.44
CA GLY A 42 -13.34 -30.53 38.99
C GLY A 42 -13.50 -30.87 37.51
N PRO A 43 -12.58 -31.70 36.98
CA PRO A 43 -12.63 -32.13 35.59
C PRO A 43 -13.91 -32.90 35.25
N TRP A 44 -14.21 -32.99 33.96
CA TRP A 44 -15.38 -33.74 33.50
C TRP A 44 -15.31 -35.21 33.97
N LEU A 45 -16.44 -35.74 34.45
CA LEU A 45 -16.57 -37.08 35.04
C LEU A 45 -15.76 -37.32 36.33
N ALA A 46 -15.23 -36.29 36.99
CA ALA A 46 -14.56 -36.43 38.27
C ALA A 46 -15.49 -36.80 39.44
N GLY A 47 -16.81 -36.78 39.26
CA GLY A 47 -17.77 -37.08 40.32
C GLY A 47 -18.11 -35.88 41.22
N VAL A 48 -17.97 -34.67 40.68
CA VAL A 48 -18.28 -33.39 41.34
C VAL A 48 -19.69 -33.41 41.97
N SER A 49 -20.73 -33.73 41.19
CA SER A 49 -22.12 -33.72 41.68
C SER A 49 -22.37 -34.71 42.83
N ALA A 50 -21.72 -35.88 42.79
CA ALA A 50 -21.84 -36.87 43.86
C ALA A 50 -21.20 -36.35 45.16
N VAL A 51 -20.01 -35.73 45.06
CA VAL A 51 -19.33 -35.10 46.20
C VAL A 51 -20.14 -33.92 46.74
N ALA A 52 -20.68 -33.06 45.86
CA ALA A 52 -21.51 -31.92 46.24
C ALA A 52 -22.76 -32.36 47.01
N SER A 53 -23.49 -33.36 46.50
CA SER A 53 -24.67 -33.91 47.18
C SER A 53 -24.31 -34.52 48.54
N ALA A 54 -23.25 -35.32 48.62
CA ALA A 54 -22.82 -35.94 49.87
C ALA A 54 -22.37 -34.91 50.91
N LEU A 55 -21.71 -33.82 50.48
CA LEU A 55 -21.34 -32.72 51.37
C LEU A 55 -22.57 -31.93 51.86
N ALA A 56 -23.54 -31.67 50.99
CA ALA A 56 -24.77 -30.98 51.37
C ALA A 56 -25.55 -31.72 52.47
N ASP A 57 -25.60 -33.06 52.40
CA ASP A 57 -26.24 -33.89 53.41
C ASP A 57 -25.50 -33.90 54.76
N ARG A 58 -24.17 -33.78 54.74
CA ARG A 58 -23.31 -33.89 55.93
C ARG A 58 -23.00 -32.55 56.60
N LEU A 59 -23.11 -31.45 55.86
CA LEU A 59 -22.86 -30.08 56.32
C LEU A 59 -24.07 -29.17 56.04
N PRO A 60 -25.24 -29.41 56.67
CA PRO A 60 -26.47 -28.65 56.38
C PRO A 60 -26.38 -27.17 56.74
N GLN A 61 -25.40 -26.77 57.55
CA GLN A 61 -25.12 -25.37 57.89
C GLN A 61 -24.43 -24.58 56.77
N TRP A 62 -23.90 -25.24 55.74
CA TRP A 62 -23.20 -24.59 54.62
C TRP A 62 -23.96 -24.77 53.31
N ARG A 63 -23.96 -23.73 52.45
CA ARG A 63 -24.51 -23.83 51.10
C ARG A 63 -23.52 -24.52 50.17
N VAL A 64 -23.66 -25.82 49.94
CA VAL A 64 -22.80 -26.54 48.98
C VAL A 64 -23.34 -26.35 47.56
N VAL A 65 -22.48 -25.91 46.64
CA VAL A 65 -22.86 -25.58 45.24
C VAL A 65 -21.82 -26.09 44.26
N GLU A 66 -22.23 -26.45 43.06
CA GLU A 66 -21.29 -26.64 41.96
C GLU A 66 -20.85 -25.29 41.37
N ALA A 67 -19.72 -25.26 40.66
CA ALA A 67 -19.20 -24.02 40.08
C ALA A 67 -20.19 -23.29 39.16
N THR A 68 -21.10 -24.02 38.49
CA THR A 68 -22.13 -23.46 37.61
C THR A 68 -23.28 -22.79 38.35
N ASP A 69 -23.45 -23.07 39.64
CA ASP A 69 -24.61 -22.64 40.43
C ASP A 69 -24.34 -21.34 41.20
N LEU A 70 -23.10 -20.84 41.17
CA LEU A 70 -22.75 -19.54 41.73
C LEU A 70 -23.18 -18.41 40.78
N MET A 71 -23.81 -17.39 41.37
CA MET A 71 -24.19 -16.20 40.61
C MET A 71 -22.94 -15.38 40.24
N PRO A 72 -22.95 -14.65 39.10
CA PRO A 72 -21.86 -13.77 38.75
C PRO A 72 -21.53 -12.77 39.88
N GLY A 73 -20.28 -12.77 40.33
CA GLY A 73 -19.80 -11.92 41.42
C GLY A 73 -19.95 -12.52 42.82
N GLU A 74 -20.59 -13.69 42.98
CA GLU A 74 -20.53 -14.47 44.21
C GLU A 74 -19.22 -15.27 44.27
N VAL A 75 -18.57 -15.27 45.44
CA VAL A 75 -17.34 -16.02 45.68
C VAL A 75 -17.51 -16.94 46.90
N PRO A 76 -17.04 -18.20 46.82
CA PRO A 76 -17.21 -19.15 47.92
C PRO A 76 -16.21 -18.92 49.05
N SER A 77 -16.51 -19.49 50.22
CA SER A 77 -15.63 -19.49 51.38
C SER A 77 -14.55 -20.58 51.30
N ALA A 78 -14.84 -21.69 50.62
CA ALA A 78 -13.89 -22.77 50.33
C ALA A 78 -14.17 -23.40 48.96
N VAL A 79 -13.11 -23.94 48.34
CA VAL A 79 -13.18 -24.69 47.08
C VAL A 79 -12.76 -26.13 47.32
N VAL A 80 -13.63 -27.07 46.94
CA VAL A 80 -13.36 -28.50 46.90
C VAL A 80 -13.07 -28.89 45.46
N PHE A 81 -11.81 -29.22 45.18
CA PHE A 81 -11.36 -29.61 43.86
C PHE A 81 -11.34 -31.13 43.71
N VAL A 82 -12.31 -31.68 42.98
CA VAL A 82 -12.51 -33.11 42.83
C VAL A 82 -11.79 -33.61 41.58
N VAL A 83 -10.93 -34.59 41.73
CA VAL A 83 -10.27 -35.32 40.64
C VAL A 83 -10.63 -36.81 40.73
N SER A 84 -10.73 -37.48 39.59
CA SER A 84 -11.05 -38.91 39.55
C SER A 84 -9.81 -39.75 39.86
N ALA A 85 -9.90 -40.78 40.70
CA ALA A 85 -8.83 -41.79 40.83
C ALA A 85 -8.55 -42.56 39.51
N ALA A 86 -9.36 -42.36 38.48
CA ALA A 86 -9.20 -42.99 37.16
C ALA A 86 -8.26 -42.23 36.20
N ALA A 87 -7.92 -40.97 36.48
CA ALA A 87 -7.20 -40.13 35.53
C ALA A 87 -6.20 -39.20 36.25
N ALA A 88 -5.04 -38.98 35.62
CA ALA A 88 -4.05 -38.01 36.08
C ALA A 88 -4.53 -36.57 35.83
N LEU A 89 -4.06 -35.66 36.67
CA LEU A 89 -4.33 -34.23 36.55
C LEU A 89 -3.59 -33.65 35.33
N THR A 90 -4.23 -32.76 34.60
CA THR A 90 -3.64 -32.06 33.44
C THR A 90 -3.52 -30.56 33.67
N ASP A 91 -2.72 -29.86 32.85
CA ASP A 91 -2.60 -28.40 32.90
C ASP A 91 -3.95 -27.67 32.74
N SER A 92 -4.87 -28.24 31.96
CA SER A 92 -6.21 -27.67 31.78
C SER A 92 -7.06 -27.78 33.06
N ASP A 93 -6.86 -28.84 33.84
CA ASP A 93 -7.53 -29.04 35.13
C ASP A 93 -6.97 -28.09 36.20
N CYS A 94 -5.66 -27.86 36.19
CA CYS A 94 -5.02 -26.84 37.03
C CYS A 94 -5.54 -25.43 36.70
N ALA A 95 -5.70 -25.11 35.42
CA ALA A 95 -6.27 -23.83 35.00
C ALA A 95 -7.74 -23.67 35.43
N LEU A 96 -8.53 -24.76 35.42
CA LEU A 96 -9.89 -24.77 35.97
C LEU A 96 -9.89 -24.46 37.47
N LEU A 97 -8.97 -25.07 38.24
CA LEU A 97 -8.82 -24.76 39.66
C LEU A 97 -8.42 -23.30 39.89
N ASP A 98 -7.48 -22.77 39.10
CA ASP A 98 -7.02 -21.38 39.21
C ASP A 98 -8.17 -20.38 39.01
N ALA A 99 -9.07 -20.65 38.07
CA ALA A 99 -10.25 -19.84 37.85
C ALA A 99 -11.24 -19.94 39.02
N ALA A 100 -11.46 -21.15 39.53
CA ALA A 100 -12.37 -21.43 40.64
C ALA A 100 -11.88 -20.83 41.98
N ALA A 101 -10.59 -20.93 42.26
CA ALA A 101 -9.94 -20.45 43.48
C ALA A 101 -9.36 -19.02 43.30
N ALA A 102 -9.82 -18.26 42.30
CA ALA A 102 -9.34 -16.93 42.00
C ALA A 102 -9.45 -15.97 43.19
N HIS A 103 -10.55 -16.07 43.95
CA HIS A 103 -10.84 -15.20 45.09
C HIS A 103 -10.73 -15.91 46.45
N THR A 104 -10.45 -17.22 46.46
CA THR A 104 -10.57 -18.07 47.64
C THR A 104 -9.23 -18.77 47.90
N ASP A 105 -8.77 -18.68 49.13
CA ASP A 105 -7.51 -19.26 49.59
C ASP A 105 -7.67 -20.72 49.99
N VAL A 106 -8.77 -21.05 50.68
CA VAL A 106 -9.07 -22.41 51.14
C VAL A 106 -9.43 -23.29 49.94
N VAL A 107 -8.53 -24.22 49.64
CA VAL A 107 -8.67 -25.23 48.59
C VAL A 107 -8.36 -26.59 49.17
N ILE A 108 -9.23 -27.57 48.95
CA ILE A 108 -9.02 -28.97 49.32
C ILE A 108 -9.09 -29.83 48.06
N GLY A 109 -8.05 -30.62 47.83
CA GLY A 109 -8.02 -31.62 46.77
C GLY A 109 -8.75 -32.90 47.20
N VAL A 110 -9.59 -33.43 46.34
CA VAL A 110 -10.36 -34.65 46.59
C VAL A 110 -10.14 -35.65 45.48
N VAL A 111 -9.57 -36.81 45.81
CA VAL A 111 -9.52 -37.95 44.89
C VAL A 111 -10.80 -38.78 45.06
N SER A 112 -11.67 -38.76 44.07
CA SER A 112 -12.95 -39.47 44.08
C SER A 112 -12.83 -40.92 43.57
N LYS A 113 -13.88 -41.72 43.77
CA LYS A 113 -14.01 -43.11 43.29
C LYS A 113 -12.97 -44.07 43.90
N ILE A 114 -12.58 -43.81 45.14
CA ILE A 114 -11.61 -44.66 45.88
C ILE A 114 -12.15 -46.07 46.17
N ASP A 115 -13.46 -46.27 46.03
CA ASP A 115 -14.15 -47.55 46.14
C ASP A 115 -13.90 -48.47 44.94
N VAL A 116 -13.67 -47.91 43.75
CA VAL A 116 -13.42 -48.65 42.51
C VAL A 116 -11.91 -48.79 42.24
N HIS A 117 -11.13 -47.74 42.48
CA HIS A 117 -9.73 -47.67 42.08
C HIS A 117 -8.77 -47.96 43.23
N ARG A 118 -8.17 -49.16 43.26
CA ARG A 118 -7.23 -49.58 44.32
C ARG A 118 -5.95 -48.73 44.42
N GLN A 119 -5.53 -48.12 43.33
CA GLN A 119 -4.32 -47.30 43.20
C GLN A 119 -4.54 -45.81 43.52
N TRP A 120 -5.67 -45.46 44.12
CA TRP A 120 -6.05 -44.06 44.35
C TRP A 120 -5.02 -43.25 45.17
N ARG A 121 -4.23 -43.90 46.05
CA ARG A 121 -3.17 -43.23 46.82
C ARG A 121 -1.99 -42.79 45.96
N GLU A 122 -1.63 -43.59 44.96
CA GLU A 122 -0.60 -43.22 43.98
C GLU A 122 -1.09 -42.04 43.13
N MET A 123 -2.37 -42.05 42.75
CA MET A 123 -2.98 -40.94 42.01
C MET A 123 -3.11 -39.67 42.84
N GLN A 124 -3.35 -39.78 44.15
CA GLN A 124 -3.36 -38.66 45.08
C GLN A 124 -1.98 -38.00 45.18
N GLU A 125 -0.92 -38.80 45.26
CA GLU A 125 0.45 -38.28 45.27
C GLU A 125 0.79 -37.56 43.96
N ALA A 126 0.48 -38.18 42.83
CA ALA A 126 0.70 -37.57 41.52
C ALA A 126 -0.07 -36.25 41.34
N ALA A 127 -1.33 -36.20 41.82
CA ALA A 127 -2.12 -34.98 41.76
C ALA A 127 -1.54 -33.86 42.67
N ARG A 128 -1.03 -34.22 43.85
CA ARG A 128 -0.34 -33.27 44.75
C ARG A 128 0.92 -32.71 44.12
N GLU A 129 1.78 -33.57 43.58
CA GLU A 129 3.03 -33.17 42.92
C GLU A 129 2.74 -32.24 41.72
N THR A 130 1.82 -32.66 40.84
CA THR A 130 1.41 -31.86 39.67
C THR A 130 0.92 -30.46 40.08
N LEU A 131 0.12 -30.37 41.14
CA LEU A 131 -0.44 -29.09 41.58
C LEU A 131 0.59 -28.22 42.31
N ALA A 132 1.50 -28.82 43.09
CA ALA A 132 2.60 -28.13 43.74
C ALA A 132 3.61 -27.54 42.73
N ASP A 133 3.85 -28.25 41.63
CA ASP A 133 4.70 -27.79 40.52
C ASP A 133 4.01 -26.69 39.69
N TYR A 134 2.69 -26.74 39.56
CA TYR A 134 1.91 -25.75 38.80
C TYR A 134 1.98 -24.35 39.42
N ALA A 135 1.75 -24.21 40.73
CA ALA A 135 1.82 -22.91 41.40
C ALA A 135 2.20 -23.03 42.89
N PRO A 136 3.04 -22.11 43.43
CA PRO A 136 3.46 -22.13 44.83
C PRO A 136 2.31 -22.13 45.84
N ARG A 137 1.16 -21.53 45.47
CA ARG A 137 -0.04 -21.45 46.34
C ARG A 137 -0.68 -22.80 46.61
N TYR A 138 -0.37 -23.84 45.84
CA TYR A 138 -1.00 -25.15 45.97
C TYR A 138 -0.11 -26.21 46.62
N ARG A 139 1.12 -25.85 47.00
CA ARG A 139 2.07 -26.77 47.63
C ARG A 139 1.51 -27.40 48.90
N ASP A 140 0.79 -26.61 49.69
CA ASP A 140 0.31 -27.00 51.02
C ASP A 140 -1.20 -27.37 51.00
N VAL A 141 -1.78 -27.63 49.83
CA VAL A 141 -3.18 -28.05 49.71
C VAL A 141 -3.37 -29.43 50.33
N ALA A 142 -4.35 -29.52 51.24
CA ALA A 142 -4.78 -30.79 51.81
C ALA A 142 -5.43 -31.66 50.73
N TRP A 143 -5.09 -32.95 50.71
CA TRP A 143 -5.67 -33.93 49.80
C TRP A 143 -6.35 -35.05 50.57
N VAL A 144 -7.59 -35.38 50.20
CA VAL A 144 -8.36 -36.47 50.80
C VAL A 144 -8.93 -37.43 49.75
N GLY A 145 -9.06 -38.70 50.11
CA GLY A 145 -9.79 -39.68 49.30
C GLY A 145 -11.27 -39.69 49.67
N ALA A 146 -12.17 -39.70 48.68
CA ALA A 146 -13.61 -39.75 48.89
C ALA A 146 -14.32 -40.79 47.99
N ALA A 147 -15.32 -41.46 48.55
CA ALA A 147 -16.29 -42.25 47.80
C ALA A 147 -17.69 -41.71 48.12
N ALA A 148 -18.16 -40.72 47.36
CA ALA A 148 -19.39 -40.01 47.65
C ALA A 148 -20.67 -40.76 47.26
N ALA A 149 -20.60 -41.63 46.26
CA ALA A 149 -21.70 -42.47 45.81
C ALA A 149 -21.17 -43.87 45.41
N PRO A 150 -20.70 -44.68 46.38
CA PRO A 150 -20.14 -45.99 46.08
C PRO A 150 -21.23 -46.95 45.60
N GLU A 151 -20.88 -47.89 44.70
CA GLU A 151 -21.83 -48.93 44.24
C GLU A 151 -22.28 -49.86 45.38
N ARG A 152 -21.47 -50.00 46.43
CA ARG A 152 -21.76 -50.78 47.63
C ARG A 152 -21.22 -50.07 48.88
N GLY A 153 -22.06 -50.01 49.92
CA GLY A 153 -21.71 -49.45 51.22
C GLY A 153 -22.15 -47.99 51.37
N ASP A 154 -21.83 -47.41 52.52
CA ASP A 154 -22.18 -46.02 52.83
C ASP A 154 -21.18 -45.03 52.20
N PRO A 155 -21.61 -43.79 51.86
CA PRO A 155 -20.71 -42.74 51.40
C PRO A 155 -19.55 -42.49 52.37
N ARG A 156 -18.33 -42.48 51.84
CA ARG A 156 -17.09 -42.20 52.60
C ARG A 156 -16.58 -40.81 52.28
N VAL A 157 -17.10 -39.83 53.02
CA VAL A 157 -16.72 -38.40 52.90
C VAL A 157 -16.27 -37.78 54.23
N ASP A 158 -16.22 -38.55 55.32
CA ASP A 158 -15.96 -38.02 56.66
C ASP A 158 -14.59 -37.32 56.78
N GLY A 159 -13.56 -37.82 56.07
CA GLY A 159 -12.26 -37.16 56.01
C GLY A 159 -12.33 -35.78 55.36
N LEU A 160 -13.09 -35.64 54.27
CA LEU A 160 -13.32 -34.35 53.62
C LEU A 160 -14.12 -33.39 54.52
N VAL A 161 -15.13 -33.91 55.22
CA VAL A 161 -15.94 -33.13 56.16
C VAL A 161 -15.10 -32.63 57.33
N ALA A 162 -14.21 -33.46 57.87
CA ALA A 162 -13.32 -33.09 58.96
C ALA A 162 -12.35 -31.97 58.55
N GLU A 163 -11.68 -32.13 57.40
CA GLU A 163 -10.76 -31.11 56.86
C GLU A 163 -11.47 -29.79 56.54
N LEU A 164 -12.68 -29.85 55.95
CA LEU A 164 -13.48 -28.64 55.71
C LEU A 164 -13.88 -27.95 57.01
N ALA A 165 -14.27 -28.70 58.04
CA ALA A 165 -14.66 -28.15 59.33
C ALA A 165 -13.49 -27.51 60.08
N GLU A 166 -12.30 -28.11 59.97
CA GLU A 166 -11.06 -27.58 60.54
C GLU A 166 -10.66 -26.27 59.85
N LEU A 167 -10.54 -26.28 58.52
CA LEU A 167 -10.13 -25.09 57.75
C LEU A 167 -11.16 -23.96 57.86
N LEU A 168 -12.47 -24.24 57.76
CA LEU A 168 -13.50 -23.21 57.90
C LEU A 168 -13.69 -22.74 59.35
N GLY A 169 -13.17 -23.46 60.33
CA GLY A 169 -13.16 -23.07 61.74
C GLY A 169 -12.05 -22.06 62.09
N ASP A 170 -11.06 -21.89 61.21
CA ASP A 170 -9.98 -20.92 61.37
C ASP A 170 -10.44 -19.49 61.03
N GLY A 171 -10.38 -18.60 62.03
CA GLY A 171 -10.72 -17.19 61.89
C GLY A 171 -9.84 -16.42 60.90
N ALA A 172 -8.65 -16.93 60.55
CA ALA A 172 -7.78 -16.30 59.56
C ALA A 172 -8.25 -16.53 58.11
N VAL A 173 -9.16 -17.47 57.85
CA VAL A 173 -9.68 -17.75 56.49
C VAL A 173 -10.36 -16.55 55.86
N GLU A 174 -11.14 -15.78 56.62
CA GLU A 174 -11.81 -14.58 56.09
C GLU A 174 -10.79 -13.56 55.61
N ARG A 175 -9.72 -13.33 56.39
CA ARG A 175 -8.60 -12.46 56.03
C ARG A 175 -7.85 -12.96 54.79
N ARG A 176 -7.47 -14.25 54.75
CA ARG A 176 -6.75 -14.86 53.61
C ARG A 176 -7.58 -14.82 52.33
N ASN A 177 -8.86 -15.14 52.42
CA ASN A 177 -9.80 -15.03 51.31
C ASN A 177 -10.00 -13.58 50.85
N ARG A 178 -9.92 -12.59 51.75
CA ARG A 178 -9.95 -11.17 51.36
C ARG A 178 -8.67 -10.75 50.63
N LEU A 179 -7.51 -11.17 51.13
CA LEU A 179 -6.21 -10.95 50.48
C LEU A 179 -6.18 -11.57 49.06
N ARG A 180 -6.72 -12.78 48.87
CA ARG A 180 -6.85 -13.39 47.54
C ARG A 180 -7.73 -12.59 46.60
N SER A 181 -8.83 -12.05 47.10
CA SER A 181 -9.71 -11.20 46.29
C SER A 181 -8.99 -9.94 45.81
N TRP A 182 -8.17 -9.34 46.68
CA TRP A 182 -7.30 -8.23 46.33
C TRP A 182 -6.17 -8.61 45.36
N GLU A 183 -5.50 -9.74 45.57
CA GLU A 183 -4.45 -10.23 44.67
C GLU A 183 -5.01 -10.37 43.24
N PHE A 184 -6.17 -11.02 43.10
CA PHE A 184 -6.81 -11.21 41.81
C PHE A 184 -7.18 -9.88 41.14
N GLN A 185 -7.81 -8.97 41.87
CA GLN A 185 -8.21 -7.67 41.34
C GLN A 185 -7.00 -6.82 40.93
N LEU A 186 -6.00 -6.69 41.80
CA LEU A 186 -4.80 -5.88 41.53
C LEU A 186 -4.03 -6.40 40.31
N ARG A 187 -3.90 -7.73 40.17
CA ARG A 187 -3.32 -8.36 38.99
C ARG A 187 -4.14 -8.05 37.74
N THR A 188 -5.45 -8.24 37.81
CA THR A 188 -6.35 -8.00 36.66
C THR A 188 -6.36 -6.52 36.24
N ASP A 189 -6.34 -5.60 37.19
CA ASP A 189 -6.27 -4.16 36.92
C ASP A 189 -4.91 -3.77 36.30
N ALA A 190 -3.81 -4.32 36.82
CA ALA A 190 -2.47 -4.12 36.25
C ALA A 190 -2.39 -4.66 34.81
N ASP A 191 -2.86 -5.88 34.57
CA ASP A 191 -2.87 -6.52 33.25
C ASP A 191 -3.78 -5.77 32.26
N ARG A 192 -4.91 -5.23 32.73
CA ARG A 192 -5.79 -4.39 31.90
C ARG A 192 -5.06 -3.11 31.47
N ILE A 193 -4.47 -2.38 32.40
CA ILE A 193 -3.75 -1.13 32.11
C ILE A 193 -2.59 -1.38 31.14
N ASP A 194 -1.85 -2.47 31.35
CA ASP A 194 -0.72 -2.82 30.51
C ASP A 194 -1.15 -3.26 29.09
N ARG A 195 -2.25 -4.03 28.97
CA ARG A 195 -2.88 -4.34 27.67
C ARG A 195 -3.40 -3.10 26.94
N ASP A 196 -4.06 -2.20 27.65
CA ASP A 196 -4.57 -0.94 27.08
C ASP A 196 -3.43 -0.04 26.58
N ALA A 197 -2.27 -0.07 27.24
CA ALA A 197 -1.07 0.64 26.80
C ALA A 197 -0.40 -0.01 25.58
N ARG A 198 -0.42 -1.36 25.47
CA ARG A 198 0.11 -2.06 24.28
C ARG A 198 -0.79 -1.91 23.07
N ALA A 199 -2.11 -2.03 23.26
CA ALA A 199 -3.17 -1.89 22.25
C ALA A 199 -2.77 -2.39 20.84
N GLU A 200 -2.54 -3.70 20.68
CA GLU A 200 -2.08 -4.32 19.43
C GLU A 200 -2.99 -4.00 18.24
N GLY A 201 -4.32 -4.05 18.44
CA GLY A 201 -5.28 -3.67 17.41
C GLY A 201 -5.13 -2.22 16.94
N ARG A 202 -4.71 -1.31 17.82
CA ARG A 202 -4.42 0.09 17.45
C ARG A 202 -3.13 0.20 16.65
N ARG A 203 -2.09 -0.57 17.00
CA ARG A 203 -0.85 -0.62 16.21
C ARG A 203 -1.10 -1.14 14.80
N ALA A 204 -1.90 -2.18 14.65
CA ALA A 204 -2.32 -2.68 13.35
C ALA A 204 -3.08 -1.62 12.54
N ARG A 205 -3.98 -0.86 13.17
CA ARG A 205 -4.68 0.26 12.52
C ARG A 205 -3.72 1.38 12.09
N VAL A 206 -2.75 1.75 12.92
CA VAL A 206 -1.73 2.76 12.58
C VAL A 206 -0.88 2.31 11.40
N ALA A 207 -0.44 1.05 11.37
CA ALA A 207 0.32 0.49 10.25
C ALA A 207 -0.48 0.55 8.94
N LEU A 208 -1.76 0.18 8.98
CA LEU A 208 -2.66 0.28 7.83
C LEU A 208 -2.82 1.73 7.35
N LEU A 209 -2.97 2.69 8.26
CA LEU A 209 -3.07 4.11 7.90
C LEU A 209 -1.77 4.65 7.28
N GLN A 210 -0.61 4.20 7.75
CA GLN A 210 0.70 4.55 7.17
C GLN A 210 0.85 3.97 5.76
N GLU A 211 0.49 2.70 5.57
CA GLU A 211 0.48 2.07 4.25
C GLU A 211 -0.44 2.81 3.27
N GLN A 212 -1.65 3.17 3.70
CA GLN A 212 -2.58 3.97 2.89
C GLN A 212 -2.03 5.35 2.52
N ARG A 213 -1.34 6.02 3.46
CA ARG A 213 -0.67 7.30 3.20
C ARG A 213 0.42 7.15 2.15
N ASP A 214 1.27 6.15 2.31
CA ASP A 214 2.40 5.90 1.41
C ASP A 214 1.93 5.47 0.02
N GLU A 215 0.82 4.72 -0.05
CA GLU A 215 0.13 4.40 -1.29
C GLU A 215 -0.29 5.66 -2.05
N VAL A 216 -0.97 6.59 -1.37
CA VAL A 216 -1.44 7.84 -2.00
C VAL A 216 -0.26 8.66 -2.53
N VAL A 217 0.83 8.77 -1.77
CA VAL A 217 2.04 9.48 -2.20
C VAL A 217 2.68 8.79 -3.41
N ARG A 218 2.80 7.45 -3.37
CA ARG A 218 3.43 6.66 -4.43
C ARG A 218 2.63 6.72 -5.73
N GLN A 219 1.33 6.45 -5.67
CA GLN A 219 0.44 6.51 -6.83
C GLN A 219 0.47 7.88 -7.49
N ARG A 220 0.43 8.96 -6.71
CA ARG A 220 0.56 10.33 -7.24
C ARG A 220 1.85 10.53 -8.04
N ARG A 221 2.99 10.06 -7.51
CA ARG A 221 4.29 10.20 -8.19
C ARG A 221 4.33 9.41 -9.50
N ILE A 222 3.80 8.20 -9.49
CA ILE A 222 3.71 7.32 -10.66
C ILE A 222 2.82 7.95 -11.72
N THR A 223 1.56 8.23 -11.41
CA THR A 223 0.59 8.80 -12.35
C THR A 223 1.04 10.14 -12.94
N LYS A 224 1.65 11.02 -12.14
CA LYS A 224 2.21 12.29 -12.64
C LYS A 224 3.29 12.04 -13.70
N SER A 225 4.18 11.09 -13.42
CA SER A 225 5.29 10.75 -14.32
C SER A 225 4.77 10.10 -15.60
N GLU A 226 3.84 9.14 -15.49
CA GLU A 226 3.19 8.47 -16.62
C GLU A 226 2.52 9.44 -17.58
N ARG A 227 1.73 10.39 -17.07
CA ARG A 227 1.05 11.39 -17.91
C ARG A 227 2.03 12.33 -18.62
N THR A 228 3.10 12.74 -17.93
CA THR A 228 4.13 13.61 -18.53
C THR A 228 4.88 12.88 -19.64
N ILE A 229 5.21 11.60 -19.42
CA ILE A 229 5.87 10.74 -20.41
C ILE A 229 4.94 10.50 -21.60
N ALA A 230 3.66 10.19 -21.35
CA ALA A 230 2.66 9.99 -22.39
C ALA A 230 2.50 11.23 -23.27
N LEU A 231 2.38 12.43 -22.67
CA LEU A 231 2.29 13.69 -23.41
C LEU A 231 3.50 13.88 -24.34
N ARG A 232 4.73 13.78 -23.80
CA ARG A 232 5.96 13.96 -24.60
C ARG A 232 6.08 12.94 -25.73
N SER A 233 5.77 11.68 -25.44
CA SER A 233 5.82 10.59 -26.42
C SER A 233 4.82 10.84 -27.57
N ARG A 234 3.58 11.22 -27.24
CA ARG A 234 2.54 11.49 -28.24
C ARG A 234 2.84 12.74 -29.08
N ILE A 235 3.34 13.81 -28.46
CA ILE A 235 3.76 15.02 -29.20
C ILE A 235 4.94 14.73 -30.14
N ALA A 236 5.93 13.96 -29.69
CA ALA A 236 7.05 13.56 -30.54
C ALA A 236 6.59 12.73 -31.74
N GLN A 237 5.66 11.80 -31.53
CA GLN A 237 5.04 11.02 -32.61
C GLN A 237 4.24 11.90 -33.58
N ALA A 238 3.39 12.80 -33.06
CA ALA A 238 2.60 13.72 -33.85
C ALA A 238 3.49 14.62 -34.73
N ARG A 239 4.61 15.13 -34.18
CA ARG A 239 5.58 15.93 -34.94
C ARG A 239 6.11 15.18 -36.17
N VAL A 240 6.46 13.91 -36.03
CA VAL A 240 6.97 13.08 -37.13
C VAL A 240 5.87 12.80 -38.15
N GLN A 241 4.67 12.44 -37.70
CA GLN A 241 3.53 12.12 -38.55
C GLN A 241 3.06 13.34 -39.36
N LEU A 242 2.92 14.50 -38.73
CA LEU A 242 2.52 15.75 -39.38
C LEU A 242 3.57 16.24 -40.38
N ALA A 243 4.87 16.16 -40.04
CA ALA A 243 5.94 16.50 -40.97
C ALA A 243 6.01 15.54 -42.18
N HIS A 244 5.65 14.27 -41.99
CA HIS A 244 5.51 13.32 -43.09
C HIS A 244 4.27 13.62 -43.94
N PHE A 245 3.13 13.89 -43.31
CA PHE A 245 1.88 14.27 -43.98
C PHE A 245 2.05 15.49 -44.89
N ALA A 246 2.63 16.59 -44.37
CA ALA A 246 2.91 17.80 -45.15
C ALA A 246 3.82 17.52 -46.35
N ARG A 247 4.90 16.72 -46.16
CA ARG A 247 5.79 16.32 -47.26
C ARG A 247 5.08 15.49 -48.32
N LYS A 248 4.22 14.54 -47.91
CA LYS A 248 3.46 13.68 -48.82
C LYS A 248 2.47 14.49 -49.64
N ARG A 249 1.73 15.43 -49.04
CA ARG A 249 0.82 16.34 -49.76
C ARG A 249 1.58 17.23 -50.74
N CYS A 250 2.69 17.83 -50.34
CA CYS A 250 3.54 18.63 -51.25
C CYS A 250 4.05 17.81 -52.44
N ALA A 251 4.52 16.58 -52.20
CA ALA A 251 5.03 15.71 -53.26
C ALA A 251 3.92 15.28 -54.23
N SER A 252 2.72 15.01 -53.72
CA SER A 252 1.53 14.68 -54.51
C SER A 252 1.15 15.83 -55.43
N VAL A 253 1.03 17.04 -54.88
CA VAL A 253 0.62 18.25 -55.63
C VAL A 253 1.69 18.63 -56.65
N ARG A 254 2.98 18.50 -56.31
CA ARG A 254 4.07 18.69 -57.29
C ARG A 254 3.95 17.73 -58.47
N GLY A 255 3.56 16.46 -58.22
CA GLY A 255 3.33 15.47 -59.27
C GLY A 255 2.17 15.86 -60.19
N GLU A 256 1.03 16.22 -59.59
CA GLU A 256 -0.18 16.71 -60.27
C GLU A 256 0.14 17.93 -61.16
N LEU A 257 0.78 18.96 -60.59
CA LEU A 257 1.13 20.18 -61.31
C LEU A 257 2.21 19.97 -62.40
N ALA A 258 3.13 19.02 -62.22
CA ALA A 258 4.14 18.69 -63.23
C ALA A 258 3.53 17.91 -64.42
N GLU A 259 2.57 17.02 -64.15
CA GLU A 259 1.80 16.33 -65.18
C GLU A 259 0.96 17.33 -65.99
N ASP A 260 0.28 18.26 -65.30
CA ASP A 260 -0.45 19.36 -65.94
C ASP A 260 0.49 20.24 -66.79
N ALA A 261 1.67 20.60 -66.28
CA ALA A 261 2.68 21.38 -67.01
C ALA A 261 3.17 20.67 -68.28
N ALA A 262 3.28 19.34 -68.28
CA ALA A 262 3.69 18.55 -69.46
C ALA A 262 2.64 18.58 -70.58
N GLY A 263 1.35 18.67 -70.23
CA GLY A 263 0.22 18.75 -71.17
C GLY A 263 -0.04 20.15 -71.76
N MET A 264 0.66 21.19 -71.30
CA MET A 264 0.27 22.57 -71.57
C MET A 264 0.60 23.12 -72.97
N THR A 265 -0.16 24.14 -73.39
CA THR A 265 -0.01 24.89 -74.65
C THR A 265 0.13 26.39 -74.38
N ARG A 266 0.83 27.09 -75.28
CA ARG A 266 1.31 28.48 -75.12
C ARG A 266 0.22 29.55 -74.86
N ARG A 267 -1.05 29.29 -75.21
CA ARG A 267 -2.18 30.23 -75.02
C ARG A 267 -2.77 30.23 -73.61
N ARG A 268 -2.58 29.16 -72.83
CA ARG A 268 -3.19 28.98 -71.49
C ARG A 268 -2.27 29.28 -70.32
N LEU A 269 -1.13 29.92 -70.58
CA LEU A 269 -0.09 30.15 -69.59
C LEU A 269 -0.52 31.03 -68.38
N PRO A 270 -1.22 32.18 -68.56
CA PRO A 270 -1.65 32.98 -67.41
C PRO A 270 -2.75 32.29 -66.58
N GLU A 271 -3.61 31.48 -67.22
CA GLU A 271 -4.62 30.67 -66.54
C GLU A 271 -3.96 29.58 -65.68
N PHE A 272 -2.88 28.97 -66.17
CA PHE A 272 -2.11 27.97 -65.44
C PHE A 272 -1.38 28.56 -64.22
N GLU A 273 -0.82 29.76 -64.33
CA GLU A 273 -0.20 30.44 -63.19
C GLU A 273 -1.21 30.71 -62.06
N ALA A 274 -2.40 31.20 -62.42
CA ALA A 274 -3.48 31.43 -61.47
C ALA A 274 -3.96 30.11 -60.82
N TYR A 275 -4.12 29.06 -61.62
CA TYR A 275 -4.48 27.72 -61.14
C TYR A 275 -3.46 27.15 -60.15
N VAL A 276 -2.16 27.24 -60.46
CA VAL A 276 -1.10 26.78 -59.55
C VAL A 276 -1.14 27.56 -58.24
N ARG A 277 -1.31 28.89 -58.28
CA ARG A 277 -1.41 29.70 -57.06
C ARG A 277 -2.60 29.28 -56.18
N ASP A 278 -3.78 29.10 -56.79
CA ASP A 278 -5.01 28.68 -56.10
C ASP A 278 -4.86 27.29 -55.48
N ARG A 279 -4.33 26.33 -56.26
CA ARG A 279 -4.10 24.95 -55.79
C ARG A 279 -3.09 24.88 -54.65
N LEU A 280 -2.01 25.69 -54.69
CA LEU A 280 -1.06 25.74 -53.57
C LEU A 280 -1.71 26.31 -52.30
N GLN A 281 -2.61 27.29 -52.40
CA GLN A 281 -3.36 27.83 -51.25
C GLN A 281 -4.33 26.80 -50.67
N GLU A 282 -5.03 26.05 -51.54
CA GLU A 282 -5.90 24.95 -51.12
C GLU A 282 -5.13 23.91 -50.30
N VAL A 283 -3.92 23.55 -50.73
CA VAL A 283 -3.05 22.60 -50.01
C VAL A 283 -2.58 23.15 -48.67
N VAL A 284 -2.37 24.46 -48.55
CA VAL A 284 -2.08 25.10 -47.25
C VAL A 284 -3.27 24.92 -46.31
N ALA A 285 -4.49 25.18 -46.79
CA ALA A 285 -5.70 25.01 -45.99
C ALA A 285 -5.93 23.54 -45.59
N GLU A 286 -5.77 22.60 -46.51
CA GLU A 286 -5.89 21.16 -46.24
C GLU A 286 -4.87 20.69 -45.17
N VAL A 287 -3.61 21.15 -45.28
CA VAL A 287 -2.58 20.77 -44.33
C VAL A 287 -2.83 21.41 -42.97
N ASP A 288 -3.26 22.66 -42.91
CA ASP A 288 -3.59 23.33 -41.64
C ASP A 288 -4.76 22.65 -40.94
N GLN A 289 -5.81 22.29 -41.68
CA GLN A 289 -6.95 21.54 -41.15
C GLN A 289 -6.52 20.16 -40.64
N GLY A 290 -5.75 19.40 -41.43
CA GLY A 290 -5.27 18.09 -41.01
C GLY A 290 -4.34 18.14 -39.78
N VAL A 291 -3.55 19.21 -39.63
CA VAL A 291 -2.74 19.45 -38.43
C VAL A 291 -3.63 19.72 -37.23
N ALA A 292 -4.65 20.59 -37.37
CA ALA A 292 -5.56 20.92 -36.28
C ALA A 292 -6.37 19.69 -35.81
N GLU A 293 -6.92 18.91 -36.74
CA GLU A 293 -7.67 17.68 -36.44
C GLU A 293 -6.78 16.66 -35.71
N HIS A 294 -5.57 16.40 -36.22
CA HIS A 294 -4.68 15.43 -35.59
C HIS A 294 -4.19 15.85 -34.20
N LEU A 295 -3.94 17.14 -33.98
CA LEU A 295 -3.56 17.65 -32.65
C LEU A 295 -4.73 17.60 -31.67
N ALA A 296 -5.97 17.82 -32.14
CA ALA A 296 -7.17 17.65 -31.33
C ALA A 296 -7.38 16.17 -30.94
N ASP A 297 -7.16 15.23 -31.86
CA ASP A 297 -7.23 13.79 -31.58
C ASP A 297 -6.19 13.39 -30.52
N VAL A 298 -4.94 13.87 -30.64
CA VAL A 298 -3.89 13.62 -29.64
C VAL A 298 -4.27 14.18 -28.27
N ALA A 299 -4.86 15.37 -28.22
CA ALA A 299 -5.36 15.94 -26.97
C ALA A 299 -6.46 15.04 -26.36
N GLN A 300 -7.41 14.58 -27.17
CA GLN A 300 -8.49 13.70 -26.72
C GLN A 300 -7.98 12.34 -26.22
N GLU A 301 -7.00 11.73 -26.90
CA GLU A 301 -6.36 10.48 -26.44
C GLU A 301 -5.70 10.63 -25.06
N LEU A 302 -5.16 11.81 -24.76
CA LEU A 302 -4.57 12.17 -23.46
C LEU A 302 -5.62 12.63 -22.44
N GLY A 303 -6.90 12.66 -22.83
CA GLY A 303 -8.02 13.16 -22.06
C GLY A 303 -8.04 14.69 -21.89
N LEU A 304 -7.18 15.42 -22.59
CA LEU A 304 -7.06 16.88 -22.58
C LEU A 304 -8.08 17.55 -23.54
N SER A 305 -8.27 18.86 -23.42
CA SER A 305 -9.24 19.59 -24.23
C SER A 305 -8.69 19.88 -25.62
N GLY A 306 -9.31 19.31 -26.65
CA GLY A 306 -8.89 19.48 -28.06
C GLY A 306 -8.92 20.92 -28.56
N ASP A 307 -9.81 21.75 -28.02
CA ASP A 307 -9.97 23.16 -28.41
C ASP A 307 -8.70 23.99 -28.13
N THR A 308 -7.95 23.64 -27.08
CA THR A 308 -6.72 24.29 -26.67
C THR A 308 -5.56 23.98 -27.63
N ALA A 309 -5.55 22.78 -28.22
CA ALA A 309 -4.54 22.34 -29.19
C ALA A 309 -4.86 22.76 -30.64
N ALA A 310 -6.16 22.88 -30.95
CA ALA A 310 -6.65 23.28 -32.27
C ALA A 310 -6.68 24.80 -32.48
N ALA A 311 -6.41 25.59 -31.43
CA ALA A 311 -6.48 27.05 -31.49
C ALA A 311 -5.56 27.62 -32.59
N PRO A 312 -6.10 28.35 -33.59
CA PRO A 312 -5.30 28.89 -34.68
C PRO A 312 -4.39 30.00 -34.14
N SER A 313 -3.08 29.79 -34.25
CA SER A 313 -2.13 30.89 -34.15
C SER A 313 -2.28 31.78 -35.40
N THR A 314 -2.71 33.03 -35.23
CA THR A 314 -2.86 34.05 -36.31
C THR A 314 -1.61 34.95 -36.36
N PRO A 315 -1.19 35.59 -37.48
CA PRO A 315 -1.66 35.56 -38.88
C PRO A 315 -0.73 34.75 -39.82
N PRO A 316 -1.04 34.61 -41.13
CA PRO A 316 -0.19 33.89 -42.07
C PRO A 316 1.17 34.57 -42.17
N ALA A 317 2.25 33.79 -42.03
CA ALA A 317 3.59 34.21 -42.40
C ALA A 317 3.57 34.73 -43.85
N PRO A 318 4.39 35.74 -44.22
CA PRO A 318 4.39 36.34 -45.54
C PRO A 318 4.54 35.22 -46.57
N GLN A 319 3.45 34.99 -47.30
CA GLN A 319 3.38 34.03 -48.37
C GLN A 319 4.50 34.44 -49.33
N SER A 320 5.58 33.66 -49.38
CA SER A 320 6.61 33.85 -50.39
C SER A 320 5.95 33.48 -51.71
N GLU A 321 5.27 34.45 -52.31
CA GLU A 321 4.62 34.28 -53.60
C GLU A 321 5.69 33.79 -54.57
N PRO A 322 5.50 32.64 -55.23
CA PRO A 322 6.40 32.20 -56.26
C PRO A 322 6.44 33.30 -57.34
N GLY A 323 7.63 33.86 -57.61
CA GLY A 323 7.78 34.85 -58.68
C GLY A 323 7.29 34.30 -60.01
N ALA A 324 6.77 35.16 -60.89
CA ALA A 324 6.22 34.72 -62.18
C ALA A 324 7.27 33.99 -63.04
N PRO A 325 6.87 32.99 -63.85
CA PRO A 325 7.81 32.23 -64.69
C PRO A 325 8.56 33.16 -65.65
N ALA A 326 9.90 33.10 -65.63
CA ALA A 326 10.78 34.00 -66.37
C ALA A 326 10.81 33.72 -67.89
N LEU A 327 9.68 33.95 -68.57
CA LEU A 327 9.53 33.75 -70.02
C LEU A 327 9.98 34.97 -70.85
N ALA A 328 10.34 36.07 -70.19
CA ALA A 328 10.62 37.37 -70.81
C ALA A 328 11.98 37.46 -71.54
N SER A 329 12.97 36.63 -71.19
CA SER A 329 14.30 36.58 -71.83
C SER A 329 14.28 36.06 -73.28
N ARG A 330 13.12 35.57 -73.74
CA ARG A 330 12.91 34.91 -75.03
C ARG A 330 13.10 35.77 -76.27
N ARG A 331 12.86 37.08 -76.22
CA ARG A 331 12.82 37.88 -77.47
C ARG A 331 14.18 37.90 -78.19
N LEU A 332 15.27 37.96 -77.43
CA LEU A 332 16.63 37.97 -77.97
C LEU A 332 17.10 36.58 -78.45
N GLU A 333 16.79 35.53 -77.67
CA GLU A 333 17.16 34.14 -77.99
C GLU A 333 16.36 33.60 -79.20
N THR A 334 15.08 33.96 -79.29
CA THR A 334 14.24 33.59 -80.46
C THR A 334 14.79 34.25 -81.73
N GLN A 335 15.21 35.52 -81.69
CA GLN A 335 15.81 36.20 -82.84
C GLN A 335 17.12 35.54 -83.29
N LEU A 336 18.01 35.15 -82.36
CA LEU A 336 19.24 34.42 -82.67
C LEU A 336 18.95 33.02 -83.26
N MET A 337 17.97 32.30 -82.71
CA MET A 337 17.58 30.98 -83.20
C MET A 337 16.89 31.04 -84.57
N THR A 338 16.16 32.12 -84.85
CA THR A 338 15.51 32.36 -86.15
C THR A 338 16.55 32.63 -87.24
N LEU A 339 17.61 33.40 -86.91
CA LEU A 339 18.75 33.61 -87.80
C LEU A 339 19.53 32.32 -88.08
N LEU A 340 19.76 31.49 -87.05
CA LEU A 340 20.45 30.20 -87.19
C LEU A 340 19.61 29.15 -87.95
N GLY A 341 18.29 29.11 -87.67
CA GLY A 341 17.33 28.25 -88.36
C GLY A 341 17.16 28.62 -89.84
N ALA A 342 17.17 29.91 -90.17
CA ALA A 342 17.14 30.37 -91.55
C ALA A 342 18.36 29.87 -92.36
N GLY A 343 19.56 29.87 -91.77
CA GLY A 343 20.77 29.32 -92.40
C GLY A 343 20.72 27.80 -92.63
N PHE A 344 20.19 27.05 -91.65
CA PHE A 344 20.02 25.59 -91.78
C PHE A 344 18.94 25.20 -92.80
N GLY A 345 17.78 25.86 -92.78
CA GLY A 345 16.70 25.64 -93.75
C GLY A 345 17.13 25.96 -95.19
N MET A 346 17.96 27.00 -95.35
CA MET A 346 18.58 27.33 -96.62
C MET A 346 19.55 26.24 -97.10
N GLY A 347 20.36 25.66 -96.21
CA GLY A 347 21.22 24.51 -96.53
C GLY A 347 20.46 23.25 -96.96
N VAL A 348 19.37 22.90 -96.26
CA VAL A 348 18.51 21.75 -96.60
C VAL A 348 17.76 21.98 -97.92
N ALA A 349 17.25 23.18 -98.16
CA ALA A 349 16.61 23.51 -99.44
C ALA A 349 17.58 23.36 -100.61
N LEU A 350 18.85 23.77 -100.44
CA LEU A 350 19.89 23.65 -101.46
C LEU A 350 20.34 22.19 -101.71
N THR A 351 20.41 21.35 -100.68
CA THR A 351 20.75 19.92 -100.85
C THR A 351 19.61 19.11 -101.47
N LEU A 352 18.35 19.35 -101.06
CA LEU A 352 17.17 18.75 -101.67
C LEU A 352 16.96 19.22 -103.12
N SER A 353 17.21 20.51 -103.39
CA SER A 353 17.20 21.08 -104.73
C SER A 353 18.22 20.40 -105.66
N ARG A 354 19.43 20.08 -105.17
CA ARG A 354 20.45 19.34 -105.94
C ARG A 354 20.08 17.88 -106.22
N LEU A 355 19.40 17.21 -105.30
CA LEU A 355 18.90 15.83 -105.48
C LEU A 355 17.76 15.77 -106.50
N PHE A 356 16.83 16.73 -106.47
CA PHE A 356 15.73 16.82 -107.45
C PHE A 356 16.20 17.27 -108.84
N ALA A 357 17.27 18.06 -108.92
CA ALA A 357 17.85 18.50 -110.19
C ALA A 357 18.38 17.35 -111.08
N HIS A 358 18.66 16.16 -110.50
CA HIS A 358 19.17 15.00 -111.24
C HIS A 358 18.07 14.03 -111.73
N LEU A 359 16.79 14.24 -111.37
CA LEU A 359 15.73 13.26 -111.63
C LEU A 359 14.79 13.59 -112.81
N ALA A 360 14.66 14.85 -113.24
CA ALA A 360 13.94 15.23 -114.47
C ALA A 360 14.18 16.72 -114.88
N PRO A 361 14.61 17.04 -116.12
CA PRO A 361 14.92 18.43 -116.54
C PRO A 361 13.71 19.35 -116.73
N GLY A 362 12.47 18.85 -116.68
CA GLY A 362 11.25 19.62 -117.00
C GLY A 362 10.46 20.20 -115.82
N LEU A 363 10.82 19.86 -114.57
CA LEU A 363 10.06 20.23 -113.35
C LEU A 363 10.90 21.03 -112.33
N THR A 364 12.04 21.56 -112.77
CA THR A 364 13.09 22.13 -111.92
C THR A 364 12.64 23.34 -111.09
N VAL A 365 11.80 24.21 -111.63
CA VAL A 365 11.28 25.40 -110.91
C VAL A 365 10.27 25.00 -109.85
N ALA A 366 9.33 24.10 -110.17
CA ALA A 366 8.33 23.61 -109.22
C ALA A 366 8.96 22.80 -108.08
N GLY A 367 9.96 21.97 -108.40
CA GLY A 367 10.75 21.22 -107.41
C GLY A 367 11.53 22.13 -106.47
N ALA A 368 12.17 23.20 -106.98
CA ALA A 368 12.91 24.15 -106.15
C ALA A 368 12.01 24.91 -105.15
N VAL A 369 10.83 25.37 -105.58
CA VAL A 369 9.86 26.04 -104.69
C VAL A 369 9.35 25.09 -103.60
N LEU A 370 9.08 23.83 -103.95
CA LEU A 370 8.66 22.81 -102.99
C LEU A 370 9.76 22.51 -101.96
N CYS A 371 11.03 22.40 -102.39
CA CYS A 371 12.15 22.17 -101.48
C CYS A 371 12.38 23.33 -100.49
N VAL A 372 12.22 24.57 -100.94
CA VAL A 372 12.28 25.76 -100.06
C VAL A 372 11.11 25.77 -99.07
N ALA A 373 9.89 25.50 -99.54
CA ALA A 373 8.72 25.43 -98.67
C ALA A 373 8.86 24.34 -97.59
N VAL A 374 9.37 23.17 -97.96
CA VAL A 374 9.65 22.07 -97.01
C VAL A 374 10.77 22.45 -96.03
N GLY A 375 11.86 23.08 -96.49
CA GLY A 375 12.93 23.56 -95.62
C GLY A 375 12.46 24.62 -94.60
N VAL A 376 11.60 25.54 -95.03
CA VAL A 376 10.96 26.53 -94.13
C VAL A 376 9.98 25.86 -93.18
N ALA A 377 9.16 24.92 -93.64
CA ALA A 377 8.23 24.19 -92.79
C ALA A 377 8.95 23.38 -91.70
N VAL A 378 10.03 22.68 -92.05
CA VAL A 378 10.83 21.90 -91.09
C VAL A 378 11.55 22.81 -90.10
N THR A 379 12.09 23.95 -90.52
CA THR A 379 12.75 24.90 -89.60
C THR A 379 11.75 25.55 -88.65
N VAL A 380 10.59 25.98 -89.15
CA VAL A 380 9.49 26.47 -88.31
C VAL A 380 9.04 25.37 -87.34
N TRP A 381 8.92 24.12 -87.80
CA TRP A 381 8.52 22.98 -86.97
C TRP A 381 9.54 22.66 -85.87
N VAL A 382 10.84 22.64 -86.17
CA VAL A 382 11.91 22.40 -85.19
C VAL A 382 12.01 23.53 -84.18
N VAL A 383 11.94 24.79 -84.62
CA VAL A 383 11.92 25.96 -83.73
C VAL A 383 10.66 25.95 -82.86
N HIS A 384 9.53 25.55 -83.41
CA HIS A 384 8.26 25.43 -82.69
C HIS A 384 8.32 24.32 -81.63
N ILE A 385 8.73 23.09 -82.00
CA ILE A 385 8.87 21.96 -81.06
C ILE A 385 9.90 22.27 -79.97
N ARG A 386 11.08 22.79 -80.33
CA ARG A 386 12.12 23.12 -79.34
C ARG A 386 11.70 24.27 -78.44
N GLY A 387 10.96 25.24 -78.98
CA GLY A 387 10.32 26.30 -78.21
C GLY A 387 9.29 25.76 -77.21
N LEU A 388 8.47 24.79 -77.61
CA LEU A 388 7.50 24.11 -76.74
C LEU A 388 8.18 23.26 -75.66
N LEU A 389 9.22 22.50 -75.99
CA LEU A 389 9.99 21.70 -75.03
C LEU A 389 10.71 22.57 -73.99
N ARG A 390 11.26 23.72 -74.42
CA ARG A 390 11.90 24.68 -73.52
C ARG A 390 10.89 25.38 -72.61
N ASP A 391 9.70 25.73 -73.13
CA ASP A 391 8.61 26.30 -72.34
C ASP A 391 8.15 25.32 -71.26
N ARG A 392 7.97 24.05 -71.62
CA ARG A 392 7.64 22.98 -70.66
C ARG A 392 8.72 22.82 -69.59
N ALA A 393 10.00 22.87 -69.97
CA ALA A 393 11.11 22.78 -69.02
C ALA A 393 11.19 23.99 -68.06
N VAL A 394 10.85 25.21 -68.51
CA VAL A 394 10.79 26.40 -67.66
C VAL A 394 9.59 26.31 -66.70
N LEU A 395 8.44 25.85 -67.17
CA LEU A 395 7.25 25.64 -66.34
C LEU A 395 7.47 24.53 -65.30
N ASP A 396 8.03 23.39 -65.69
CA ASP A 396 8.36 22.29 -64.78
C ASP A 396 9.35 22.73 -63.70
N ARG A 397 10.37 23.52 -64.06
CA ARG A 397 11.29 24.11 -63.09
C ARG A 397 10.61 25.09 -62.14
N TRP A 398 9.77 25.97 -62.67
CA TRP A 398 9.02 26.93 -61.85
C TRP A 398 8.04 26.24 -60.89
N VAL A 399 7.31 25.21 -61.34
CA VAL A 399 6.47 24.36 -60.49
C VAL A 399 7.30 23.67 -59.42
N GLY A 400 8.49 23.18 -59.77
CA GLY A 400 9.45 22.60 -58.83
C GLY A 400 9.89 23.60 -57.74
N ASP A 401 10.24 24.82 -58.13
CA ASP A 401 10.66 25.90 -57.23
C ASP A 401 9.48 26.35 -56.32
N ALA A 402 8.27 26.49 -56.87
CA ALA A 402 7.06 26.83 -56.12
C ALA A 402 6.68 25.73 -55.11
N ALA A 403 6.73 24.46 -55.51
CA ALA A 403 6.46 23.33 -54.61
C ALA A 403 7.52 23.20 -53.51
N ALA A 404 8.79 23.53 -53.81
CA ALA A 404 9.86 23.56 -52.82
C ALA A 404 9.66 24.67 -51.77
N ALA A 405 9.25 25.86 -52.22
CA ALA A 405 8.90 26.97 -51.34
C ALA A 405 7.69 26.62 -50.45
N LEU A 406 6.62 26.06 -51.04
CA LEU A 406 5.45 25.58 -50.30
C LEU A 406 5.86 24.54 -49.24
N ARG A 407 6.68 23.57 -49.61
CA ARG A 407 7.16 22.53 -48.68
C ARG A 407 7.90 23.14 -47.50
N SER A 408 8.77 24.12 -47.74
CA SER A 408 9.50 24.79 -46.67
C SER A 408 8.55 25.54 -45.73
N ALA A 409 7.63 26.34 -46.29
CA ALA A 409 6.66 27.11 -45.51
C ALA A 409 5.75 26.22 -44.68
N LEU A 410 5.25 25.11 -45.25
CA LEU A 410 4.41 24.15 -44.52
C LEU A 410 5.17 23.43 -43.42
N GLN A 411 6.44 23.09 -43.63
CA GLN A 411 7.26 22.47 -42.57
C GLN A 411 7.50 23.42 -41.39
N GLU A 412 7.74 24.69 -41.67
CA GLU A 412 7.86 25.73 -40.65
C GLU A 412 6.54 25.92 -39.90
N GLN A 413 5.42 26.06 -40.61
CA GLN A 413 4.09 26.20 -40.01
C GLN A 413 3.72 25.01 -39.13
N VAL A 414 3.95 23.77 -39.61
CA VAL A 414 3.72 22.55 -38.81
C VAL A 414 4.57 22.56 -37.56
N ALA A 415 5.85 22.93 -37.64
CA ALA A 415 6.72 22.98 -36.47
C ALA A 415 6.24 24.01 -35.44
N LEU A 416 5.85 25.20 -35.87
CA LEU A 416 5.32 26.25 -35.00
C LEU A 416 3.99 25.84 -34.34
N ARG A 417 3.06 25.25 -35.11
CA ARG A 417 1.78 24.75 -34.59
C ARG A 417 1.96 23.64 -33.56
N VAL A 418 2.87 22.69 -33.82
CA VAL A 418 3.17 21.61 -32.85
C VAL A 418 3.75 22.16 -31.56
N VAL A 419 4.67 23.13 -31.62
CA VAL A 419 5.25 23.75 -30.42
C VAL A 419 4.20 24.54 -29.63
N ALA A 420 3.34 25.29 -30.32
CA ALA A 420 2.21 25.99 -29.70
C ALA A 420 1.27 25.01 -28.99
N ALA A 421 0.87 23.93 -29.67
CA ALA A 421 0.03 22.89 -29.08
C ALA A 421 0.72 22.19 -27.88
N GLU A 422 2.01 21.87 -27.97
CA GLU A 422 2.77 21.27 -26.86
C GLU A 422 2.72 22.16 -25.61
N SER A 423 2.96 23.47 -25.77
CA SER A 423 2.90 24.43 -24.66
C SER A 423 1.50 24.52 -24.04
N ALA A 424 0.46 24.54 -24.87
CA ALA A 424 -0.92 24.67 -24.43
C ALA A 424 -1.39 23.40 -23.69
N LEU A 425 -1.07 22.22 -24.23
CA LEU A 425 -1.37 20.92 -23.60
C LEU A 425 -0.57 20.69 -22.31
N THR A 426 0.67 21.17 -22.25
CA THR A 426 1.48 21.13 -21.02
C THR A 426 0.87 21.99 -19.93
N ALA A 427 0.35 23.18 -20.27
CA ALA A 427 -0.32 24.06 -19.32
C ALA A 427 -1.61 23.43 -18.77
N GLU A 428 -2.46 22.88 -19.63
CA GLU A 428 -3.69 22.18 -19.20
C GLU A 428 -3.38 20.95 -18.32
N LEU A 429 -2.34 20.18 -18.69
CA LEU A 429 -1.90 19.05 -17.87
C LEU A 429 -1.37 19.51 -16.50
N ALA A 430 -0.69 20.65 -16.43
CA ALA A 430 -0.21 21.22 -15.17
C ALA A 430 -1.37 21.60 -14.24
N GLU A 431 -2.39 22.30 -14.76
CA GLU A 431 -3.57 22.68 -13.98
C GLU A 431 -4.30 21.45 -13.41
N ARG A 432 -4.50 20.41 -14.24
CA ARG A 432 -5.11 19.15 -13.78
C ARG A 432 -4.28 18.47 -12.69
N ASN A 433 -2.95 18.46 -12.86
CA ASN A 433 -2.05 17.90 -11.85
C ASN A 433 -2.07 18.70 -10.54
N GLU A 434 -2.28 20.02 -10.58
CA GLU A 434 -2.45 20.85 -9.38
C GLU A 434 -3.76 20.52 -8.65
N ILE A 435 -4.87 20.41 -9.38
CA ILE A 435 -6.17 20.03 -8.80
C ILE A 435 -6.08 18.64 -8.14
N GLU A 436 -5.46 17.67 -8.81
CA GLU A 436 -5.26 16.35 -8.23
C GLU A 436 -4.26 16.36 -7.06
N ALA A 437 -3.23 17.20 -7.12
CA ALA A 437 -2.31 17.37 -6.00
C ALA A 437 -3.00 17.95 -4.77
N ALA A 438 -3.91 18.91 -4.94
CA ALA A 438 -4.73 19.45 -3.85
C ALA A 438 -5.60 18.34 -3.23
N ARG A 439 -6.32 17.55 -4.05
CA ARG A 439 -7.14 16.43 -3.57
C ARG A 439 -6.32 15.37 -2.82
N ALA A 440 -5.12 15.05 -3.33
CA ALA A 440 -4.22 14.11 -2.67
C ALA A 440 -3.70 14.68 -1.33
N ALA A 441 -3.36 15.98 -1.28
CA ALA A 441 -2.96 16.65 -0.06
C ALA A 441 -4.08 16.66 0.98
N ASP A 442 -5.33 16.90 0.59
CA ASP A 442 -6.49 16.83 1.47
C ASP A 442 -6.68 15.43 2.07
N ARG A 443 -6.52 14.38 1.25
CA ARG A 443 -6.58 12.98 1.70
C ARG A 443 -5.44 12.65 2.67
N ILE A 444 -4.21 13.08 2.38
CA ILE A 444 -3.06 12.89 3.27
C ILE A 444 -3.30 13.63 4.59
N ALA A 445 -3.80 14.87 4.55
CA ALA A 445 -4.08 15.65 5.75
C ALA A 445 -5.17 14.99 6.64
N ALA A 446 -6.14 14.32 6.03
CA ALA A 446 -7.13 13.52 6.75
C ALA A 446 -6.48 12.29 7.42
N LEU A 447 -5.67 11.52 6.70
CA LEU A 447 -4.93 10.37 7.25
C LEU A 447 -3.98 10.79 8.37
N ASP A 448 -3.25 11.89 8.20
CA ASP A 448 -2.34 12.44 9.20
C ASP A 448 -3.09 12.94 10.45
N ARG A 449 -4.37 13.32 10.33
CA ARG A 449 -5.22 13.64 11.48
C ARG A 449 -5.58 12.39 12.28
N GLU A 450 -6.03 11.32 11.61
CA GLU A 450 -6.30 10.03 12.25
C GLU A 450 -5.05 9.45 12.93
N LEU A 451 -3.88 9.54 12.27
CA LEU A 451 -2.60 9.11 12.85
C LEU A 451 -2.26 9.89 14.13
N ARG A 452 -2.45 11.22 14.14
CA ARG A 452 -2.23 12.05 15.33
C ARG A 452 -3.19 11.72 16.47
N GLU A 453 -4.46 11.43 16.16
CA GLU A 453 -5.45 11.00 17.15
C GLU A 453 -5.05 9.67 17.81
N HIS A 454 -4.62 8.70 17.01
CA HIS A 454 -4.10 7.42 17.52
C HIS A 454 -2.82 7.61 18.35
N ALA A 455 -1.88 8.46 17.90
CA ALA A 455 -0.67 8.77 18.65
C ALA A 455 -0.99 9.41 20.01
N ALA A 456 -1.91 10.38 20.05
CA ALA A 456 -2.36 11.03 21.29
C ALA A 456 -3.09 10.04 22.22
N ALA A 457 -3.89 9.13 21.67
CA ALA A 457 -4.53 8.07 22.45
C ALA A 457 -3.50 7.10 23.05
N SER A 458 -2.45 6.75 22.31
CA SER A 458 -1.39 5.85 22.80
C SER A 458 -0.52 6.51 23.86
N ALA A 459 -0.17 7.79 23.67
CA ALA A 459 0.55 8.58 24.66
C ALA A 459 -0.24 8.69 25.97
N ARG A 460 -1.57 8.91 25.89
CA ARG A 460 -2.45 8.92 27.07
C ARG A 460 -2.48 7.56 27.79
N ALA A 461 -2.61 6.46 27.06
CA ALA A 461 -2.60 5.12 27.65
C ALA A 461 -1.25 4.79 28.32
N ALA A 462 -0.13 5.13 27.68
CA ALA A 462 1.19 4.97 28.25
C ALA A 462 1.38 5.82 29.52
N ALA A 463 0.92 7.08 29.53
CA ALA A 463 0.98 7.94 30.70
C ALA A 463 0.15 7.39 31.88
N VAL A 464 -1.01 6.79 31.61
CA VAL A 464 -1.83 6.10 32.63
C VAL A 464 -1.06 4.91 33.21
N ARG A 465 -0.47 4.06 32.35
CA ARG A 465 0.37 2.93 32.78
C ARG A 465 1.51 3.39 33.67
N ASP A 466 2.29 4.37 33.22
CA ASP A 466 3.48 4.84 33.96
C ASP A 466 3.11 5.44 35.31
N ARG A 467 1.92 6.05 35.43
CA ARG A 467 1.42 6.60 36.69
C ARG A 467 0.84 5.54 37.64
N GLN A 468 0.07 4.57 37.12
CA GLN A 468 -0.74 3.69 37.95
C GLN A 468 -0.08 2.33 38.23
N LEU A 469 0.61 1.76 37.25
CA LEU A 469 1.15 0.41 37.32
C LEU A 469 2.14 0.21 38.48
N PRO A 470 3.09 1.12 38.78
CA PRO A 470 4.01 0.94 39.90
C PRO A 470 3.31 0.89 41.27
N THR A 471 2.20 1.63 41.41
CA THR A 471 1.41 1.64 42.66
C THR A 471 0.63 0.34 42.82
N LEU A 472 0.02 -0.17 41.75
CA LEU A 472 -0.65 -1.48 41.76
C LEU A 472 0.35 -2.62 42.05
N GLN A 473 1.54 -2.57 41.48
CA GLN A 473 2.59 -3.57 41.71
C GLN A 473 3.08 -3.57 43.17
N ARG A 474 3.25 -2.39 43.79
CA ARG A 474 3.59 -2.30 45.23
C ARG A 474 2.48 -2.87 46.11
N ALA A 475 1.21 -2.54 45.82
CA ALA A 475 0.08 -3.11 46.55
C ALA A 475 -0.01 -4.63 46.39
N LEU A 476 0.17 -5.13 45.16
CA LEU A 476 0.20 -6.57 44.87
C LEU A 476 1.33 -7.28 45.61
N ALA A 477 2.52 -6.68 45.66
CA ALA A 477 3.65 -7.22 46.41
C ALA A 477 3.35 -7.30 47.91
N ALA A 478 2.73 -6.28 48.51
CA ALA A 478 2.34 -6.28 49.91
C ALA A 478 1.27 -7.33 50.22
N VAL A 479 0.25 -7.48 49.36
CA VAL A 479 -0.77 -8.53 49.50
C VAL A 479 -0.13 -9.93 49.43
N ARG A 480 0.84 -10.14 48.53
CA ARG A 480 1.56 -11.42 48.41
C ARG A 480 2.44 -11.71 49.62
N SER A 481 3.11 -10.72 50.20
CA SER A 481 3.87 -10.93 51.44
C SER A 481 2.96 -11.28 52.62
N GLU A 482 1.78 -10.67 52.72
CA GLU A 482 0.79 -11.00 53.74
C GLU A 482 0.28 -12.44 53.59
N LEU A 483 -0.02 -12.87 52.35
CA LEU A 483 -0.40 -14.26 52.07
C LEU A 483 0.72 -15.26 52.42
N GLY A 484 1.98 -14.96 52.08
CA GLY A 484 3.13 -15.81 52.41
C GLY A 484 3.46 -15.87 53.90
N SER A 485 3.37 -14.75 54.61
CA SER A 485 3.60 -14.70 56.06
C SER A 485 2.51 -15.45 56.85
N SER A 486 1.26 -15.38 56.39
CA SER A 486 0.14 -16.11 56.99
C SER A 486 0.31 -17.63 56.87
N ALA A 487 0.91 -18.12 55.76
CA ALA A 487 1.25 -19.54 55.60
C ALA A 487 2.39 -19.99 56.53
N SER A 488 3.35 -19.11 56.84
CA SER A 488 4.48 -19.45 57.72
C SER A 488 4.13 -19.51 59.22
N LEU A 489 3.06 -18.83 59.64
CA LEU A 489 2.63 -18.81 61.05
C LEU A 489 1.78 -20.03 61.44
N ASP A 490 1.11 -20.68 60.47
CA ASP A 490 0.41 -21.96 60.65
C ASP A 490 1.37 -23.16 60.75
N GLY A 491 2.59 -23.02 60.20
CA GLY A 491 3.60 -24.07 60.09
C GLY A 491 4.57 -24.16 61.27
N GLY A 492 4.11 -24.12 62.52
CA GLY A 492 4.90 -24.52 63.68
C GLY A 492 6.04 -23.57 64.10
N GLU A 493 6.11 -23.34 65.40
CA GLU A 493 7.12 -22.57 66.12
C GLU A 493 8.55 -23.12 65.86
N ALA A 494 9.22 -22.62 64.82
CA ALA A 494 10.66 -22.84 64.63
C ALA A 494 11.42 -21.98 65.65
N THR A 495 11.83 -22.64 66.73
CA THR A 495 12.71 -22.12 67.77
C THR A 495 13.92 -21.42 67.15
N LEU A 496 14.10 -20.13 67.45
CA LEU A 496 15.29 -19.35 67.14
C LEU A 496 16.54 -20.00 67.76
N GLY A 497 17.30 -20.72 66.93
CA GLY A 497 18.67 -21.12 67.22
C GLY A 497 19.65 -20.05 66.72
N LEU A 498 20.45 -19.50 67.64
CA LEU A 498 21.58 -18.62 67.34
C LEU A 498 22.54 -19.24 66.30
N PRO A 499 23.26 -18.43 65.50
CA PRO A 499 24.19 -18.93 64.51
C PRO A 499 25.53 -19.31 65.16
N ASP A 500 25.89 -20.60 65.07
CA ASP A 500 27.27 -21.06 65.24
C ASP A 500 27.97 -21.02 63.88
N GLN A 501 29.02 -20.19 63.79
CA GLN A 501 30.15 -20.40 62.88
C GLN A 501 30.90 -21.67 63.33
N PRO A 502 31.54 -22.48 62.45
CA PRO A 502 32.71 -21.96 61.75
C PRO A 502 33.09 -22.61 60.38
N SER A 503 33.88 -21.84 59.62
CA SER A 503 35.02 -22.24 58.77
C SER A 503 34.98 -23.59 58.01
N SER A 504 35.12 -23.53 56.69
CA SER A 504 36.41 -23.83 56.03
C SER A 504 36.33 -23.74 54.51
N SER A 505 37.45 -23.27 53.97
CA SER A 505 37.86 -23.10 52.59
C SER A 505 37.79 -24.38 51.74
N VAL A 506 37.29 -24.26 50.50
CA VAL A 506 37.91 -24.88 49.32
C VAL A 506 37.72 -23.94 48.11
N SER A 507 38.85 -23.66 47.46
CA SER A 507 39.03 -22.86 46.26
C SER A 507 38.90 -23.75 45.00
N LEU A 508 38.85 -23.10 43.82
CA LEU A 508 38.91 -23.61 42.43
C LEU A 508 37.52 -23.79 41.78
N ASP A 509 37.25 -23.38 40.55
CA ASP A 509 37.99 -22.69 39.49
C ASP A 509 36.97 -22.43 38.35
N GLY A 510 37.24 -21.45 37.49
CA GLY A 510 36.79 -21.49 36.10
C GLY A 510 35.56 -20.65 35.69
N GLY A 511 35.84 -19.52 35.05
CA GLY A 511 35.19 -19.21 33.76
C GLY A 511 34.20 -18.05 33.71
N GLU A 512 34.72 -16.81 33.67
CA GLU A 512 34.01 -15.67 33.09
C GLU A 512 33.70 -15.91 31.60
N ALA A 513 32.45 -15.71 31.20
CA ALA A 513 32.08 -15.44 29.81
C ALA A 513 31.07 -14.28 29.78
N THR A 514 31.63 -13.08 29.70
CA THR A 514 30.93 -11.81 29.46
C THR A 514 30.55 -11.73 27.99
N LEU A 515 29.26 -11.86 27.66
CA LEU A 515 28.74 -11.47 26.34
C LEU A 515 28.31 -10.00 26.38
N GLY A 516 29.25 -9.14 26.00
CA GLY A 516 29.05 -7.71 25.80
C GLY A 516 28.54 -7.39 24.39
N LEU A 517 27.50 -6.57 24.40
CA LEU A 517 26.93 -5.68 23.37
C LEU A 517 27.69 -5.46 22.04
N LEU A 518 26.88 -5.42 20.96
CA LEU A 518 27.12 -4.68 19.72
C LEU A 518 27.41 -3.18 19.97
N PRO A 519 28.11 -2.55 19.02
CA PRO A 519 27.69 -1.24 18.56
C PRO A 519 27.48 -1.16 17.04
N ASP A 520 26.44 -0.42 16.70
CA ASP A 520 26.06 0.11 15.40
C ASP A 520 26.69 1.50 15.22
N GLN A 521 27.43 1.74 14.12
CA GLN A 521 27.66 3.07 13.53
C GLN A 521 28.16 2.92 12.08
N LEU A 522 27.26 3.25 11.14
CA LEU A 522 27.41 4.22 10.05
C LEU A 522 28.80 4.42 9.42
N ASP A 523 28.89 4.14 8.11
CA ASP A 523 29.54 5.09 7.20
C ASP A 523 28.87 5.11 5.82
N GLU A 524 28.56 6.32 5.37
CA GLU A 524 28.06 6.65 4.04
C GLU A 524 29.22 6.69 3.05
N SER A 525 29.09 6.06 1.87
CA SER A 525 29.85 6.45 0.68
C SER A 525 29.11 5.96 -0.58
N GLY A 526 28.84 6.92 -1.47
CA GLY A 526 28.12 6.75 -2.74
C GLY A 526 28.90 6.00 -3.84
N PRO A 527 28.35 6.00 -5.08
CA PRO A 527 28.26 4.79 -5.90
C PRO A 527 29.45 4.59 -6.86
N GLU A 528 29.84 3.33 -7.04
CA GLU A 528 30.69 2.91 -8.15
C GLU A 528 29.88 2.78 -9.45
N GLU A 529 30.35 3.52 -10.44
CA GLU A 529 30.06 3.47 -11.85
C GLU A 529 30.60 2.14 -12.43
N THR A 530 29.73 1.29 -12.99
CA THR A 530 30.20 0.15 -13.81
C THR A 530 29.47 0.10 -15.13
N THR A 531 30.17 0.64 -16.12
CA THR A 531 29.99 0.46 -17.55
C THR A 531 30.00 -1.04 -17.90
N ARG A 532 28.94 -1.54 -18.55
CA ARG A 532 29.07 -2.75 -19.39
C ARG A 532 28.17 -2.66 -20.61
N ALA A 533 28.84 -2.47 -21.74
CA ALA A 533 28.33 -2.70 -23.07
C ALA A 533 28.12 -4.20 -23.30
N ALA A 534 27.03 -4.55 -23.98
CA ALA A 534 26.98 -5.66 -24.92
C ALA A 534 25.77 -5.46 -25.84
N ALA A 535 26.06 -5.32 -27.13
CA ALA A 535 25.11 -5.50 -28.20
C ALA A 535 24.90 -7.00 -28.44
N ASP A 536 23.65 -7.39 -28.66
CA ASP A 536 23.19 -8.22 -29.78
C ASP A 536 21.68 -8.04 -29.95
#